data_AF-A0A831JVR1-F1
#
_entry.id   AF-A0A831JVR1-F1
#
_cell.length_a   1.000
_cell.length_b   1.000
_cell.length_c   1.000
_cell.angle_alpha   90.00
_cell.angle_beta   90.00
_cell.angle_gamma   90.00
#
_symmetry.space_group_name_H-M   'P 1'
#
loop_
_entity.id
_entity.type
_entity.pdbx_description
1 polymer ?
#
loop_
_entity_poly.entity_id
_entity_poly.type
_entity_poly.pdbx_seq_one_letter_code
_entity_poly.pdbx_strand_id
1 'polypeptide(L)'
;MSEKLAERWMINRIGLLNFWYYDDEIFEFADGRLLLRGANGSGKSVTMQSFIPLVLDGNKSPERLDPFGSKARKLEDYLLGEEEVSGLDERTGYLFMEFKKEKKDSYITIGIGLKAKRHQNMDFWGFVILDGRRIGIDFFLYKMEIGDDGKRAKVPLTKKELKNRIGEGGEVVESQKEYMEMVNKYIFGFSSIEEYDELIKLLIQLRSPKLSKDFRPTVIYEIMKASLPSLTDDDLRPLSETIENMDQIKMHLDVLYRNMAAVKKLKNEYDNYNRYILYEKAGDLVKAYSDLYASKKEYDNLTKDIENYRSTIANLGNDIISLESEREALKKKEEQLSSGDAKRTQKELLEEEDRYKQYLEDKSKKEEELRNKQDKYYGLERKIKNR
;
A
#
# COMPACT_ATOMS: atom_id res chain seq x y z
N MET A 1 17.67 5.57 40.73
CA MET A 1 18.40 6.86 40.70
C MET A 1 19.62 6.87 41.63
N SER A 2 19.52 6.30 42.85
CA SER A 2 20.61 6.24 43.86
C SER A 2 21.83 5.37 43.47
N GLU A 3 21.66 4.27 42.71
CA GLU A 3 22.80 3.43 42.28
C GLU A 3 23.63 4.04 41.14
N LYS A 4 23.00 4.74 40.17
CA LYS A 4 23.75 5.41 39.07
C LYS A 4 24.64 6.56 39.55
N LEU A 5 24.27 7.22 40.66
CA LEU A 5 25.12 8.24 41.28
C LEU A 5 26.37 7.62 41.92
N ALA A 6 26.23 6.43 42.52
CA ALA A 6 27.30 5.74 43.24
C ALA A 6 28.50 5.31 42.37
N GLU A 7 28.32 5.21 41.04
CA GLU A 7 29.39 4.81 40.11
C GLU A 7 30.03 6.00 39.37
N ARG A 8 29.51 7.22 39.55
CA ARG A 8 29.97 8.40 38.81
C ARG A 8 31.32 8.89 39.35
N TRP A 9 32.22 9.25 38.43
CA TRP A 9 33.44 9.98 38.74
C TRP A 9 33.13 11.42 39.14
N MET A 10 33.57 11.83 40.32
CA MET A 10 33.51 13.21 40.80
C MET A 10 34.90 13.80 40.91
N ILE A 11 35.08 15.06 40.50
CA ILE A 11 36.36 15.76 40.67
C ILE A 11 36.66 15.86 42.17
N ASN A 12 37.83 15.39 42.56
CA ASN A 12 38.28 15.33 43.95
C ASN A 12 39.41 16.32 44.20
N ARG A 13 40.39 16.38 43.30
CA ARG A 13 41.52 17.32 43.40
C ARG A 13 41.97 17.76 42.02
N ILE A 14 42.60 18.92 41.97
CA ILE A 14 43.37 19.38 40.82
C ILE A 14 44.74 19.79 41.33
N GLY A 15 45.75 19.75 40.48
CA GLY A 15 47.04 20.31 40.86
C GLY A 15 47.81 20.88 39.68
N LEU A 16 48.73 21.76 40.03
CA LEU A 16 49.53 22.59 39.15
C LEU A 16 50.99 22.46 39.61
N LEU A 17 51.88 22.13 38.68
CA LEU A 17 53.33 22.15 38.91
C LEU A 17 53.94 23.04 37.84
N ASN A 18 54.72 24.05 38.25
CA ASN A 18 55.39 24.99 37.35
C ASN A 18 54.45 25.63 36.32
N PHE A 19 53.29 26.11 36.77
CA PHE A 19 52.28 26.70 35.91
C PHE A 19 51.78 28.01 36.51
N TRP A 20 51.82 29.08 35.72
CA TRP A 20 51.59 30.45 36.19
C TRP A 20 52.53 30.78 37.37
N TYR A 21 52.04 31.52 38.35
CA TYR A 21 52.75 31.80 39.60
C TYR A 21 52.71 30.64 40.62
N TYR A 22 52.30 29.43 40.22
CA TYR A 22 52.30 28.26 41.09
C TYR A 22 53.50 27.36 40.81
N ASP A 23 54.31 27.15 41.83
CA ASP A 23 55.43 26.22 41.78
C ASP A 23 54.96 24.77 41.94
N ASP A 24 54.18 24.46 42.99
CA ASP A 24 53.58 23.14 43.25
C ASP A 24 52.35 23.29 44.16
N GLU A 25 51.16 23.35 43.56
CA GLU A 25 49.91 23.65 44.26
C GLU A 25 48.85 22.58 44.00
N ILE A 26 48.10 22.20 45.04
CA ILE A 26 46.98 21.24 44.95
C ILE A 26 45.74 21.90 45.53
N PHE A 27 44.63 21.88 44.79
CA PHE A 27 43.33 22.33 45.28
C PHE A 27 42.39 21.14 45.44
N GLU A 28 41.79 21.04 46.62
CA GLU A 28 40.82 20.00 46.96
C GLU A 28 39.39 20.47 46.70
N PHE A 29 38.57 19.57 46.16
CA PHE A 29 37.17 19.80 45.88
C PHE A 29 36.32 19.19 47.00
N ALA A 30 35.29 19.91 47.42
CA ALA A 30 34.25 19.39 48.29
C ALA A 30 33.05 19.01 47.41
N ASP A 31 32.74 17.71 47.31
CA ASP A 31 31.64 17.17 46.50
C ASP A 31 31.64 17.67 45.04
N GLY A 32 32.81 17.70 44.41
CA GLY A 32 32.99 18.20 43.05
C GLY A 32 32.91 19.73 42.91
N ARG A 33 32.95 20.49 44.02
CA ARG A 33 32.90 21.96 44.03
C ARG A 33 34.19 22.54 44.60
N LEU A 34 34.66 23.62 43.98
CA LEU A 34 35.81 24.40 44.43
C LEU A 34 35.41 25.88 44.53
N LEU A 35 35.73 26.51 45.65
CA LEU A 35 35.49 27.94 45.90
C LEU A 35 36.82 28.65 46.13
N LEU A 36 37.22 29.53 45.21
CA LEU A 36 38.40 30.36 45.35
C LEU A 36 38.00 31.76 45.86
N ARG A 37 38.57 32.20 46.99
CA ARG A 37 38.38 33.55 47.55
C ARG A 37 39.71 34.30 47.62
N GLY A 38 39.69 35.62 47.39
CA GLY A 38 40.89 36.47 47.41
C GLY A 38 40.68 37.82 46.71
N ALA A 39 41.68 38.71 46.77
CA ALA A 39 41.62 40.03 46.13
C ALA A 39 41.64 39.99 44.59
N ASN A 40 41.13 41.02 43.91
CA ASN A 40 41.21 41.11 42.44
C ASN A 40 42.67 41.04 41.98
N GLY A 41 42.96 40.30 40.91
CA GLY A 41 44.33 40.09 40.42
C GLY A 41 45.09 38.93 41.08
N SER A 42 44.55 38.27 42.12
CA SER A 42 45.20 37.15 42.81
C SER A 42 45.20 35.82 42.04
N GLY A 43 45.06 35.84 40.71
CA GLY A 43 45.04 34.64 39.88
C GLY A 43 43.72 33.86 39.81
N LYS A 44 42.81 33.94 40.78
CA LYS A 44 41.57 33.11 40.87
C LYS A 44 40.84 32.80 39.56
N SER A 45 40.46 33.83 38.79
CA SER A 45 39.69 33.64 37.55
C SER A 45 40.53 33.05 36.43
N VAL A 46 41.79 33.50 36.31
CA VAL A 46 42.75 33.02 35.31
C VAL A 46 43.17 31.58 35.61
N THR A 47 43.43 31.27 36.88
CA THR A 47 43.79 29.93 37.32
C THR A 47 42.67 28.96 37.08
N MET A 48 41.41 29.29 37.42
CA MET A 48 40.31 28.32 37.42
C MET A 48 39.58 28.16 36.08
N GLN A 49 39.42 29.25 35.33
CA GLN A 49 38.68 29.20 34.08
C GLN A 49 39.52 28.55 32.97
N SER A 50 40.82 28.78 32.94
CA SER A 50 41.69 28.37 31.84
C SER A 50 42.13 26.91 31.91
N PHE A 51 42.26 26.34 33.12
CA PHE A 51 42.85 25.01 33.30
C PHE A 51 41.86 23.84 33.10
N ILE A 52 40.58 23.96 33.54
CA ILE A 52 39.64 22.83 33.50
C ILE A 52 39.45 22.33 32.08
N PRO A 53 39.10 23.17 31.08
CA PRO A 53 38.91 22.68 29.72
C PRO A 53 40.22 22.13 29.14
N LEU A 54 41.35 22.80 29.41
CA LEU A 54 42.67 22.39 28.94
C LEU A 54 43.07 20.99 29.44
N VAL A 55 42.79 20.64 30.70
CA VAL A 55 43.06 19.30 31.22
C VAL A 55 42.10 18.27 30.66
N LEU A 56 40.89 18.65 30.25
CA LEU A 56 39.92 17.71 29.66
C LEU A 56 40.22 17.42 28.18
N ASP A 57 40.62 18.42 27.39
CA ASP A 57 40.75 18.29 25.94
C ASP A 57 42.18 18.43 25.37
N GLY A 58 43.14 18.87 26.19
CA GLY A 58 44.52 19.12 25.78
C GLY A 58 44.69 20.23 24.74
N ASN A 59 43.67 21.07 24.50
CA ASN A 59 43.71 22.07 23.44
C ASN A 59 44.46 23.34 23.86
N LYS A 60 45.59 23.55 23.21
CA LYS A 60 46.56 24.62 23.50
C LYS A 60 46.23 25.97 22.86
N SER A 61 45.09 26.08 22.18
CA SER A 61 44.70 27.29 21.45
C SER A 61 44.50 28.49 22.40
N PRO A 62 45.08 29.68 22.10
CA PRO A 62 44.96 30.87 22.96
C PRO A 62 43.51 31.25 23.29
N GLU A 63 42.59 31.04 22.35
CA GLU A 63 41.15 31.32 22.47
C GLU A 63 40.48 30.55 23.63
N ARG A 64 41.05 29.41 24.04
CA ARG A 64 40.52 28.59 25.14
C ARG A 64 41.05 29.02 26.51
N LEU A 65 42.17 29.73 26.54
CA LEU A 65 42.87 30.11 27.77
C LEU A 65 42.39 31.45 28.34
N ASP A 66 41.83 32.33 27.53
CA ASP A 66 41.25 33.57 28.04
C ASP A 66 39.73 33.46 28.16
N PRO A 67 39.13 33.56 29.36
CA PRO A 67 37.68 33.64 29.53
C PRO A 67 37.04 34.84 28.82
N PHE A 68 37.82 35.83 28.40
CA PHE A 68 37.36 37.00 27.63
C PHE A 68 37.58 36.88 26.12
N GLY A 69 38.12 35.75 25.63
CA GLY A 69 38.29 35.46 24.21
C GLY A 69 39.37 36.29 23.52
N SER A 70 40.26 36.96 24.26
CA SER A 70 41.41 37.61 23.65
C SER A 70 42.48 36.59 23.27
N LYS A 71 43.17 36.83 22.14
CA LYS A 71 44.33 36.04 21.69
C LYS A 71 45.65 36.53 22.30
N ALA A 72 45.58 37.41 23.31
CA ALA A 72 46.72 38.20 23.76
C ALA A 72 47.75 37.38 24.55
N ARG A 73 47.36 36.26 25.17
CA ARG A 73 48.26 35.39 25.94
C ARG A 73 48.29 33.99 25.36
N LYS A 74 49.50 33.51 25.08
CA LYS A 74 49.77 32.13 24.66
C LYS A 74 49.96 31.24 25.88
N LEU A 75 49.82 29.93 25.69
CA LEU A 75 50.06 28.95 26.76
C LEU A 75 51.51 28.99 27.27
N GLU A 76 52.45 29.31 26.38
CA GLU A 76 53.88 29.49 26.70
C GLU A 76 54.09 30.57 27.77
N ASP A 77 53.32 31.66 27.74
CA ASP A 77 53.39 32.75 28.71
C ASP A 77 53.03 32.28 30.12
N TYR A 78 52.17 31.26 30.24
CA TYR A 78 51.82 30.67 31.53
C TYR A 78 52.94 29.81 32.11
N LEU A 79 53.82 29.24 31.30
CA LEU A 79 54.96 28.45 31.78
C LEU A 79 56.21 29.31 31.97
N LEU A 80 56.55 30.10 30.95
CA LEU A 80 57.78 30.87 30.90
C LEU A 80 57.65 32.21 31.64
N GLY A 81 56.45 32.75 31.85
CA GLY A 81 56.26 34.10 32.37
C GLY A 81 56.67 35.18 31.37
N GLU A 82 56.52 36.45 31.77
CA GLU A 82 56.93 37.59 30.93
C GLU A 82 58.47 37.62 30.81
N GLU A 83 58.96 37.84 29.59
CA GLU A 83 60.41 37.78 29.25
C GLU A 83 61.26 38.72 30.10
N GLU A 84 60.75 39.93 30.33
CA GLU A 84 61.40 40.97 31.12
C GLU A 84 61.47 40.64 32.62
N VAL A 85 60.70 39.65 33.09
CA VAL A 85 60.52 39.35 34.52
C VAL A 85 61.13 37.99 34.91
N SER A 86 61.03 36.96 34.08
CA SER A 86 61.42 35.59 34.48
C SER A 86 62.82 35.17 34.04
N GLY A 87 63.31 35.65 32.88
CA GLY A 87 64.57 35.20 32.28
C GLY A 87 64.66 33.70 31.95
N LEU A 88 63.55 32.95 31.96
CA LEU A 88 63.53 31.51 31.70
C LEU A 88 63.38 31.20 30.21
N ASP A 89 64.28 30.38 29.65
CA ASP A 89 64.23 29.97 28.23
C ASP A 89 63.48 28.66 27.99
N GLU A 90 63.39 27.80 29.01
CA GLU A 90 62.74 26.49 28.95
C GLU A 90 62.11 26.15 30.31
N ARG A 91 60.84 25.71 30.31
CA ARG A 91 60.17 25.22 31.52
C ARG A 91 59.23 24.07 31.20
N THR A 92 59.24 23.06 32.05
CA THR A 92 58.26 21.96 32.04
C THR A 92 57.26 22.17 33.17
N GLY A 93 55.98 22.10 32.85
CA GLY A 93 54.87 22.20 33.79
C GLY A 93 53.90 21.04 33.63
N TYR A 94 53.16 20.76 34.70
CA TYR A 94 52.15 19.70 34.73
C TYR A 94 50.84 20.20 35.32
N LEU A 95 49.75 19.72 34.74
CA LEU A 95 48.38 19.96 35.20
C LEU A 95 47.69 18.61 35.36
N PHE A 96 46.97 18.41 36.45
CA PHE A 96 46.21 17.16 36.63
C PHE A 96 44.85 17.40 37.28
N MET A 97 43.96 16.43 37.07
CA MET A 97 42.65 16.34 37.69
C MET A 97 42.45 14.91 38.20
N GLU A 98 42.27 14.79 39.51
CA GLU A 98 41.95 13.54 40.19
C GLU A 98 40.44 13.42 40.36
N PHE A 99 39.91 12.26 40.03
CA PHE A 99 38.52 11.87 40.21
C PHE A 99 38.40 10.78 41.28
N LYS A 100 37.33 10.84 42.06
CA LYS A 100 36.95 9.84 43.06
C LYS A 100 35.54 9.33 42.78
N LYS A 101 35.30 8.02 42.96
CA LYS A 101 33.94 7.47 42.98
C LYS A 101 33.29 7.71 44.36
N GLU A 102 32.02 8.13 44.36
CA GLU A 102 31.32 8.57 45.59
C GLU A 102 31.29 7.52 46.72
N LYS A 103 31.16 6.23 46.38
CA LYS A 103 31.05 5.12 47.36
C LYS A 103 32.25 4.17 47.41
N LYS A 104 33.31 4.43 46.64
CA LYS A 104 34.52 3.60 46.57
C LYS A 104 35.75 4.50 46.65
N ASP A 105 36.74 4.12 47.46
CA ASP A 105 38.06 4.78 47.45
C ASP A 105 38.89 4.35 46.23
N SER A 106 38.27 4.47 45.05
CA SER A 106 38.90 4.29 43.75
C SER A 106 39.16 5.67 43.17
N TYR A 107 40.40 5.86 42.71
CA TYR A 107 40.89 7.12 42.19
C TYR A 107 41.39 6.92 40.77
N ILE A 108 41.04 7.85 39.89
CA ILE A 108 41.65 7.98 38.56
C ILE A 108 42.18 9.39 38.45
N THR A 109 43.38 9.54 37.91
CA THR A 109 43.95 10.86 37.62
C THR A 109 44.22 10.98 36.14
N ILE A 110 43.72 12.05 35.52
CA ILE A 110 44.14 12.48 34.19
C ILE A 110 45.06 13.69 34.35
N GLY A 111 45.97 13.89 33.41
CA GLY A 111 46.75 15.11 33.40
C GLY A 111 47.48 15.32 32.09
N ILE A 112 48.08 16.49 31.97
CA ILE A 112 48.89 16.88 30.84
C ILE A 112 50.24 17.42 31.32
N GLY A 113 51.29 17.09 30.59
CA GLY A 113 52.59 17.71 30.69
C GLY A 113 52.84 18.62 29.51
N LEU A 114 53.36 19.80 29.82
CA LEU A 114 53.64 20.86 28.87
C LEU A 114 55.10 21.27 29.02
N LYS A 115 55.80 21.39 27.90
CA LYS A 115 57.17 21.88 27.91
C LYS A 115 57.33 23.00 26.89
N ALA A 116 57.47 24.20 27.42
CA ALA A 116 57.63 25.41 26.65
C ALA A 116 59.11 25.76 26.50
N LYS A 117 59.47 26.25 25.32
CA LYS A 117 60.80 26.78 24.98
C LYS A 117 60.62 28.08 24.21
N ARG A 118 61.42 29.10 24.48
CA ARG A 118 61.35 30.36 23.73
C ARG A 118 61.59 30.09 22.24
N HIS A 119 60.75 30.69 21.40
CA HIS A 119 60.83 30.62 19.94
C HIS A 119 60.75 29.20 19.34
N GLN A 120 60.27 28.22 20.09
CA GLN A 120 60.03 26.85 19.62
C GLN A 120 58.60 26.42 19.94
N ASN A 121 58.09 25.44 19.20
CA ASN A 121 56.78 24.88 19.46
C ASN A 121 56.77 24.16 20.83
N MET A 122 55.69 24.34 21.58
CA MET A 122 55.50 23.68 22.87
C MET A 122 55.25 22.18 22.71
N ASP A 123 56.05 21.38 23.43
CA ASP A 123 55.88 19.94 23.57
C ASP A 123 54.69 19.63 24.49
N PHE A 124 53.91 18.61 24.13
CA PHE A 124 52.72 18.18 24.86
C PHE A 124 52.74 16.66 25.03
N TRP A 125 52.28 16.19 26.19
CA TRP A 125 51.89 14.80 26.40
C TRP A 125 50.74 14.74 27.40
N GLY A 126 49.79 13.85 27.16
CA GLY A 126 48.70 13.55 28.06
C GLY A 126 48.94 12.24 28.79
N PHE A 127 48.43 12.09 30.00
CA PHE A 127 48.57 10.87 30.77
C PHE A 127 47.33 10.55 31.60
N VAL A 128 47.17 9.26 31.92
CA VAL A 128 46.17 8.77 32.87
C VAL A 128 46.82 7.79 33.83
N ILE A 129 46.41 7.84 35.11
CA ILE A 129 46.77 6.90 36.17
C ILE A 129 45.50 6.19 36.60
N LEU A 130 45.49 4.86 36.47
CA LEU A 130 44.32 4.00 36.65
C LEU A 130 44.44 3.05 37.85
N ASP A 131 45.65 2.88 38.39
CA ASP A 131 45.95 1.96 39.49
C ASP A 131 45.68 2.53 40.90
N GLY A 132 45.04 3.70 40.97
CA GLY A 132 44.67 4.34 42.23
C GLY A 132 45.79 5.15 42.90
N ARG A 133 47.00 5.19 42.34
CA ARG A 133 48.07 6.07 42.85
C ARG A 133 47.66 7.53 42.75
N ARG A 134 47.92 8.29 43.81
CA ARG A 134 47.48 9.67 43.93
C ARG A 134 48.65 10.64 43.81
N ILE A 135 48.49 11.68 43.00
CA ILE A 135 49.53 12.70 42.81
C ILE A 135 49.69 13.52 44.10
N GLY A 136 50.94 13.75 44.51
CA GLY A 136 51.32 14.43 45.75
C GLY A 136 51.32 13.53 47.00
N ILE A 137 50.91 12.26 46.87
CA ILE A 137 50.88 11.28 47.96
C ILE A 137 51.76 10.09 47.60
N ASP A 138 51.31 9.28 46.64
CA ASP A 138 52.00 8.05 46.21
C ASP A 138 52.80 8.26 44.91
N PHE A 139 52.39 9.27 44.13
CA PHE A 139 53.00 9.62 42.85
C PHE A 139 53.44 11.09 42.86
N PHE A 140 54.66 11.37 42.44
CA PHE A 140 55.18 12.73 42.34
C PHE A 140 55.55 13.03 40.89
N LEU A 141 55.13 14.19 40.40
CA LEU A 141 55.41 14.69 39.04
C LEU A 141 56.80 15.33 38.91
N TYR A 142 57.57 15.31 40.00
CA TYR A 142 58.94 15.82 40.08
C TYR A 142 59.86 14.82 40.79
N LYS A 143 61.16 15.02 40.59
CA LYS A 143 62.24 14.43 41.37
C LYS A 143 62.93 15.53 42.18
N MET A 144 63.50 15.14 43.30
CA MET A 144 64.30 16.04 44.12
C MET A 144 65.75 15.92 43.67
N GLU A 145 66.30 16.98 43.09
CA GLU A 145 67.71 17.05 42.72
C GLU A 145 68.40 18.13 43.56
N ILE A 146 69.70 17.95 43.78
CA ILE A 146 70.52 18.98 44.45
C ILE A 146 71.03 19.88 43.34
N GLY A 147 70.59 21.13 43.32
CA GLY A 147 71.10 22.11 42.37
C GLY A 147 72.53 22.53 42.67
N ASP A 148 73.15 23.28 41.77
CA ASP A 148 74.54 23.74 41.88
C ASP A 148 74.78 24.57 43.16
N ASP A 149 73.74 25.19 43.70
CA ASP A 149 73.75 25.97 44.95
C ASP A 149 73.65 25.09 46.24
N GLY A 150 73.67 23.76 46.12
CA GLY A 150 73.55 22.82 47.24
C GLY A 150 72.15 22.71 47.84
N LYS A 151 71.15 23.43 47.31
CA LYS A 151 69.75 23.36 47.73
C LYS A 151 69.02 22.25 46.97
N ARG A 152 68.11 21.57 47.66
CA ARG A 152 67.20 20.60 47.03
C ARG A 152 66.15 21.36 46.22
N ALA A 153 66.12 21.15 44.91
CA ALA A 153 65.15 21.71 43.99
C ALA A 153 64.22 20.62 43.46
N LYS A 154 62.94 20.97 43.25
CA LYS A 154 61.97 20.12 42.57
C LYS A 154 62.18 20.25 41.07
N VAL A 155 62.67 19.19 40.44
CA VAL A 155 62.85 19.13 38.99
C VAL A 155 61.70 18.31 38.40
N PRO A 156 60.83 18.87 37.53
CA PRO A 156 59.74 18.14 36.90
C PRO A 156 60.25 16.92 36.12
N LEU A 157 59.48 15.82 36.15
CA LEU A 157 59.81 14.64 35.36
C LEU A 157 59.74 14.98 33.87
N THR A 158 60.65 14.44 33.08
CA THR A 158 60.55 14.46 31.63
C THR A 158 59.47 13.49 31.15
N LYS A 159 58.98 13.64 29.91
CA LYS A 159 58.02 12.70 29.29
C LYS A 159 58.45 11.23 29.42
N LYS A 160 59.74 10.93 29.19
CA LYS A 160 60.28 9.56 29.29
C LYS A 160 60.28 9.05 30.74
N GLU A 161 60.70 9.89 31.69
CA GLU A 161 60.68 9.52 33.11
C GLU A 161 59.26 9.33 33.62
N LEU A 162 58.31 10.18 33.21
CA LEU A 162 56.90 10.05 33.55
C LEU A 162 56.33 8.72 33.02
N LYS A 163 56.55 8.41 31.74
CA LYS A 163 56.10 7.16 31.13
C LYS A 163 56.65 5.93 31.85
N ASN A 164 57.94 5.94 32.17
CA ASN A 164 58.57 4.85 32.92
C ASN A 164 58.00 4.71 34.35
N ARG A 165 57.69 5.82 35.01
CA ARG A 165 57.15 5.81 36.37
C ARG A 165 55.68 5.40 36.43
N ILE A 166 54.89 5.75 35.41
CA ILE A 166 53.51 5.28 35.26
C ILE A 166 53.51 3.78 34.99
N GLY A 167 54.35 3.29 34.08
CA GLY A 167 54.47 1.86 33.78
C GLY A 167 53.14 1.26 33.35
N GLU A 168 52.79 0.09 33.91
CA GLU A 168 51.53 -0.63 33.62
C GLU A 168 50.30 -0.03 34.31
N GLY A 169 50.49 0.93 35.23
CA GLY A 169 49.42 1.53 36.01
C GLY A 169 48.63 2.63 35.30
N GLY A 170 48.89 2.87 34.02
CA GLY A 170 48.32 3.96 33.26
C GLY A 170 48.85 4.05 31.83
N GLU A 171 48.57 5.17 31.16
CA GLU A 171 48.93 5.38 29.76
C GLU A 171 49.44 6.81 29.55
N VAL A 172 50.35 6.99 28.59
CA VAL A 172 50.88 8.29 28.17
C VAL A 172 50.81 8.40 26.65
N VAL A 173 50.17 9.47 26.18
CA VAL A 173 49.93 9.77 24.77
C VAL A 173 50.54 11.12 24.40
N GLU A 174 50.85 11.32 23.13
CA GLU A 174 51.56 12.53 22.66
C GLU A 174 50.67 13.42 21.79
N SER A 175 49.63 12.85 21.18
CA SER A 175 48.66 13.61 20.40
C SER A 175 47.51 14.12 21.27
N GLN A 176 47.03 15.32 20.97
CA GLN A 176 45.82 15.86 21.59
C GLN A 176 44.60 14.97 21.30
N LYS A 177 44.49 14.44 20.08
CA LYS A 177 43.35 13.57 19.69
C LYS A 177 43.34 12.28 20.51
N GLU A 178 44.49 11.61 20.60
CA GLU A 178 44.67 10.41 21.43
C GLU A 178 44.37 10.69 22.90
N TYR A 179 44.76 11.87 23.41
CA TYR A 179 44.42 12.30 24.75
C TYR A 179 42.92 12.45 24.97
N MET A 180 42.20 13.09 24.04
CA MET A 180 40.75 13.21 24.09
C MET A 180 40.04 11.85 24.05
N GLU A 181 40.50 10.93 23.19
CA GLU A 181 39.98 9.56 23.11
C GLU A 181 40.19 8.82 24.43
N MET A 182 41.38 8.95 25.03
CA MET A 182 41.75 8.36 26.31
C MET A 182 40.90 8.92 27.47
N VAL A 183 40.73 10.24 27.55
CA VAL A 183 39.90 10.89 28.58
C VAL A 183 38.43 10.49 28.42
N ASN A 184 37.90 10.51 27.19
CA ASN A 184 36.54 10.05 26.94
C ASN A 184 36.35 8.60 27.39
N LYS A 185 37.26 7.69 26.99
CA LYS A 185 37.18 6.26 27.33
C LYS A 185 37.13 6.00 28.84
N TYR A 186 37.96 6.67 29.64
CA TYR A 186 38.09 6.36 31.06
C TYR A 186 37.18 7.18 31.99
N ILE A 187 36.77 8.38 31.59
CA ILE A 187 36.01 9.30 32.47
C ILE A 187 34.54 9.43 32.04
N PHE A 188 34.25 9.63 30.74
CA PHE A 188 32.93 10.06 30.27
C PHE A 188 32.12 8.98 29.57
N GLY A 189 32.74 8.17 28.72
CA GLY A 189 32.12 7.04 28.03
C GLY A 189 31.16 7.42 26.89
N PHE A 190 31.39 8.54 26.19
CA PHE A 190 30.63 8.88 24.98
C PHE A 190 30.92 7.91 23.83
N SER A 191 29.92 7.65 22.99
CA SER A 191 30.02 6.73 21.85
C SER A 191 30.94 7.26 20.74
N SER A 192 30.94 8.58 20.55
CA SER A 192 31.76 9.28 19.57
C SER A 192 32.66 10.33 20.23
N ILE A 193 33.81 10.64 19.61
CA ILE A 193 34.68 11.71 20.09
C ILE A 193 34.10 13.09 19.77
N GLU A 194 33.26 13.17 18.75
CA GLU A 194 32.55 14.38 18.35
C GLU A 194 31.58 14.84 19.45
N GLU A 195 30.78 13.92 20.03
CA GLU A 195 29.93 14.21 21.19
C GLU A 195 30.74 14.72 22.40
N TYR A 196 31.91 14.13 22.62
CA TYR A 196 32.81 14.59 23.67
C TYR A 196 33.33 16.01 23.41
N ASP A 197 33.78 16.31 22.19
CA ASP A 197 34.23 17.65 21.83
C ASP A 197 33.09 18.69 21.92
N GLU A 198 31.85 18.31 21.59
CA GLU A 198 30.66 19.14 21.79
C GLU A 198 30.42 19.45 23.27
N LEU A 199 30.51 18.45 24.16
CA LEU A 199 30.41 18.68 25.61
C LEU A 199 31.47 19.71 26.06
N ILE A 200 32.71 19.55 25.63
CA ILE A 200 33.79 20.47 26.01
C ILE A 200 33.52 21.89 25.48
N LYS A 201 33.09 22.03 24.23
CA LYS A 201 32.69 23.32 23.66
C LYS A 201 31.57 23.97 24.47
N LEU A 202 30.58 23.19 24.89
CA LEU A 202 29.47 23.65 25.72
C LEU A 202 29.97 24.14 27.09
N LEU A 203 30.87 23.38 27.75
CA LEU A 203 31.50 23.80 29.01
C LEU A 203 32.27 25.12 28.86
N ILE A 204 33.00 25.29 27.76
CA ILE A 204 33.71 26.54 27.44
C ILE A 204 32.74 27.71 27.26
N GLN A 205 31.61 27.50 26.57
CA GLN A 205 30.60 28.54 26.37
C GLN A 205 29.92 28.96 27.67
N LEU A 206 29.58 28.00 28.55
CA LEU A 206 28.97 28.26 29.85
C LEU A 206 29.89 28.98 30.84
N ARG A 207 31.21 28.88 30.63
CA ARG A 207 32.24 29.52 31.47
C ARG A 207 32.24 31.05 31.40
N SER A 208 31.63 31.62 30.36
CA SER A 208 31.64 33.06 30.07
C SER A 208 31.06 33.87 31.25
N PRO A 209 31.84 34.74 31.92
CA PRO A 209 31.39 35.46 33.11
C PRO A 209 30.27 36.50 32.84
N LYS A 210 29.92 36.75 31.58
CA LYS A 210 28.87 37.70 31.17
C LYS A 210 27.52 37.01 30.91
N LEU A 211 27.04 36.22 31.88
CA LEU A 211 25.68 35.67 31.85
C LEU A 211 24.59 36.76 31.78
N SER A 212 24.90 38.01 32.17
CA SER A 212 23.91 39.08 32.30
C SER A 212 23.87 40.10 31.17
N LYS A 213 24.85 40.15 30.25
CA LYS A 213 24.95 41.28 29.29
C LYS A 213 24.78 40.93 27.81
N ASP A 214 25.18 39.73 27.37
CA ASP A 214 25.28 39.42 25.92
C ASP A 214 24.59 38.11 25.48
N PHE A 215 23.89 37.39 26.35
CA PHE A 215 23.11 36.20 25.95
C PHE A 215 21.71 36.60 25.49
N ARG A 216 21.58 36.94 24.20
CA ARG A 216 20.26 36.99 23.55
C ARG A 216 19.62 35.60 23.64
N PRO A 217 18.29 35.47 23.86
CA PRO A 217 17.60 34.18 23.89
C PRO A 217 17.89 33.29 22.67
N THR A 218 18.19 33.89 21.51
CA THR A 218 18.62 33.19 20.30
C THR A 218 19.92 32.41 20.47
N VAL A 219 20.92 32.94 21.20
CA VAL A 219 22.18 32.23 21.44
C VAL A 219 21.96 31.03 22.35
N ILE A 220 21.12 31.18 23.39
CA ILE A 220 20.75 30.06 24.27
C ILE A 220 20.00 28.99 23.48
N TYR A 221 19.07 29.41 22.61
CA TYR A 221 18.34 28.51 21.74
C TYR A 221 19.28 27.77 20.78
N GLU A 222 20.25 28.45 20.16
CA GLU A 222 21.26 27.81 19.30
C GLU A 222 22.12 26.81 20.06
N ILE A 223 22.57 27.15 21.26
CA ILE A 223 23.33 26.23 22.12
C ILE A 223 22.48 25.03 22.50
N MET A 224 21.24 25.24 22.96
CA MET A 224 20.33 24.15 23.31
C MET A 224 20.02 23.27 22.09
N LYS A 225 19.79 23.86 20.92
CA LYS A 225 19.55 23.14 19.67
C LYS A 225 20.77 22.33 19.24
N ALA A 226 21.98 22.89 19.36
CA ALA A 226 23.22 22.18 19.07
C ALA A 226 23.55 21.09 20.11
N SER A 227 23.02 21.24 21.33
CA SER A 227 23.18 20.24 22.41
C SER A 227 22.12 19.14 22.37
N LEU A 228 21.14 19.23 21.47
CA LEU A 228 20.19 18.14 21.26
C LEU A 228 20.93 16.99 20.57
N PRO A 229 20.69 15.73 20.98
CA PRO A 229 21.26 14.58 20.32
C PRO A 229 20.95 14.63 18.82
N SER A 230 21.93 14.30 17.99
CA SER A 230 21.65 13.97 16.60
C SER A 230 20.66 12.81 16.55
N LEU A 231 19.74 12.86 15.58
CA LEU A 231 18.83 11.73 15.34
C LEU A 231 19.69 10.49 15.09
N THR A 232 19.43 9.42 15.85
CA THR A 232 20.17 8.19 15.69
C THR A 232 19.76 7.51 14.38
N ASP A 233 20.64 6.68 13.81
CA ASP A 233 20.28 5.85 12.64
C ASP A 233 19.07 4.94 12.95
N ASP A 234 18.87 4.57 14.20
CA ASP A 234 17.68 3.83 14.67
C ASP A 234 16.40 4.64 14.54
N ASP A 235 16.46 5.95 14.78
CA ASP A 235 15.31 6.86 14.61
C ASP A 235 15.00 7.14 13.13
N LEU A 236 16.01 7.04 12.25
CA LEU A 236 15.88 7.30 10.81
C LEU A 236 15.38 6.07 10.03
N ARG A 237 15.66 4.85 10.50
CA ARG A 237 15.22 3.60 9.84
C ARG A 237 13.71 3.53 9.56
N PRO A 238 12.80 3.82 10.52
CA PRO A 238 11.36 3.78 10.27
C PRO A 238 10.91 4.74 9.16
N LEU A 239 11.58 5.89 9.01
CA LEU A 239 11.30 6.85 7.94
C LEU A 239 11.65 6.28 6.58
N SER A 240 12.83 5.66 6.45
CA SER A 240 13.26 5.00 5.21
C SER A 240 12.33 3.85 4.84
N GLU A 241 11.98 2.99 5.80
CA GLU A 241 11.03 1.89 5.57
C GLU A 241 9.64 2.40 5.16
N THR A 242 9.19 3.50 5.75
CA THR A 242 7.90 4.12 5.39
C THR A 242 7.92 4.64 3.95
N ILE A 243 9.00 5.27 3.52
CA ILE A 243 9.15 5.77 2.14
C ILE A 243 9.15 4.61 1.15
N GLU A 244 9.91 3.54 1.44
CA GLU A 244 9.97 2.36 0.58
C GLU A 244 8.60 1.67 0.47
N ASN A 245 7.86 1.58 1.59
CA ASN A 245 6.49 1.08 1.60
C ASN A 245 5.55 1.96 0.76
N MET A 246 5.67 3.29 0.82
CA MET A 246 4.87 4.19 -0.03
C MET A 246 5.12 3.97 -1.52
N ASP A 247 6.38 3.78 -1.92
CA ASP A 247 6.73 3.52 -3.31
C ASP A 247 6.19 2.16 -3.78
N GLN A 248 6.28 1.12 -2.96
CA GLN A 248 5.66 -0.18 -3.25
C GLN A 248 4.13 -0.06 -3.41
N ILE A 249 3.46 0.65 -2.50
CA ILE A 249 2.01 0.88 -2.60
C ILE A 249 1.67 1.59 -3.90
N LYS A 250 2.43 2.62 -4.29
CA LYS A 250 2.22 3.34 -5.55
C LYS A 250 2.37 2.42 -6.77
N MET A 251 3.41 1.59 -6.80
CA MET A 251 3.60 0.60 -7.88
C MET A 251 2.42 -0.39 -7.96
N HIS A 252 1.95 -0.90 -6.81
CA HIS A 252 0.77 -1.77 -6.77
C HIS A 252 -0.50 -1.06 -7.26
N LEU A 253 -0.68 0.21 -6.87
CA LEU A 253 -1.82 1.02 -7.31
C LEU A 253 -1.83 1.19 -8.84
N ASP A 254 -0.68 1.48 -9.43
CA ASP A 254 -0.55 1.64 -10.89
C ASP A 254 -0.87 0.34 -11.64
N VAL A 255 -0.43 -0.81 -11.12
CA VAL A 255 -0.78 -2.13 -11.68
C VAL A 255 -2.29 -2.38 -11.57
N LEU A 256 -2.91 -2.06 -10.42
CA LEU A 256 -4.35 -2.21 -10.24
C LEU A 256 -5.15 -1.33 -11.21
N TYR A 257 -4.73 -0.09 -11.48
CA TYR A 257 -5.38 0.76 -12.48
C TYR A 257 -5.27 0.19 -13.89
N ARG A 258 -4.12 -0.38 -14.27
CA ARG A 258 -3.94 -1.05 -15.57
C ARG A 258 -4.86 -2.27 -15.69
N ASN A 259 -4.93 -3.09 -14.65
CA ASN A 259 -5.81 -4.26 -14.61
C ASN A 259 -7.29 -3.86 -14.69
N MET A 260 -7.69 -2.82 -13.96
CA MET A 260 -9.06 -2.29 -14.01
C MET A 260 -9.42 -1.80 -15.41
N ALA A 261 -8.51 -1.11 -16.09
CA ALA A 261 -8.72 -0.67 -17.47
C ALA A 261 -8.87 -1.85 -18.44
N ALA A 262 -8.07 -2.91 -18.28
CA ALA A 262 -8.16 -4.13 -19.08
C ALA A 262 -9.49 -4.87 -18.86
N VAL A 263 -9.90 -5.06 -17.60
CA VAL A 263 -11.17 -5.70 -17.24
C VAL A 263 -12.36 -4.89 -17.75
N LYS A 264 -12.29 -3.56 -17.72
CA LYS A 264 -13.35 -2.69 -18.26
C LYS A 264 -13.51 -2.86 -19.78
N LYS A 265 -12.41 -3.01 -20.53
CA LYS A 265 -12.47 -3.34 -21.96
C LYS A 265 -13.11 -4.70 -22.19
N LEU A 266 -12.69 -5.71 -21.43
CA LEU A 266 -13.25 -7.06 -21.52
C LEU A 266 -14.77 -7.06 -21.25
N LYS A 267 -15.20 -6.37 -20.19
CA LYS A 267 -16.63 -6.22 -19.86
C LYS A 267 -17.43 -5.63 -21.02
N ASN A 268 -16.93 -4.55 -21.64
CA ASN A 268 -17.62 -3.91 -22.76
C ASN A 268 -17.79 -4.88 -23.96
N GLU A 269 -16.76 -5.66 -24.28
CA GLU A 269 -16.86 -6.67 -25.35
C GLU A 269 -17.84 -7.79 -25.00
N TYR A 270 -17.83 -8.27 -23.75
CA TYR A 270 -18.80 -9.26 -23.29
C TYR A 270 -20.25 -8.71 -23.29
N ASP A 271 -20.45 -7.45 -22.91
CA ASP A 271 -21.76 -6.81 -22.97
C ASP A 271 -22.25 -6.69 -24.42
N ASN A 272 -21.36 -6.37 -25.37
CA ASN A 272 -21.68 -6.35 -26.80
C ASN A 272 -22.05 -7.75 -27.32
N TYR A 273 -21.26 -8.76 -26.97
CA TYR A 273 -21.54 -10.16 -27.33
C TYR A 273 -22.89 -10.62 -26.77
N ASN A 274 -23.17 -10.35 -25.49
CA ASN A 274 -24.43 -10.69 -24.86
C ASN A 274 -25.61 -9.98 -25.54
N ARG A 275 -25.46 -8.70 -25.92
CA ARG A 275 -26.47 -7.98 -26.70
C ARG A 275 -26.70 -8.63 -28.05
N TYR A 276 -25.65 -9.02 -28.77
CA TYR A 276 -25.77 -9.70 -30.06
C TYR A 276 -26.55 -11.02 -29.94
N ILE A 277 -26.20 -11.89 -28.99
CA ILE A 277 -26.90 -13.15 -28.73
C ILE A 277 -28.36 -12.90 -28.33
N LEU A 278 -28.62 -11.86 -27.54
CA LEU A 278 -29.99 -11.47 -27.17
C LEU A 278 -30.81 -11.07 -28.41
N TYR A 279 -30.23 -10.27 -29.31
CA TYR A 279 -30.90 -9.86 -30.56
C TYR A 279 -31.16 -11.05 -31.49
N GLU A 280 -30.20 -11.97 -31.63
CA GLU A 280 -30.36 -13.20 -32.41
C GLU A 280 -31.53 -14.03 -31.89
N LYS A 281 -31.52 -14.35 -30.58
CA LYS A 281 -32.60 -15.12 -29.94
C LYS A 281 -33.96 -14.41 -30.00
N ALA A 282 -33.99 -13.09 -29.83
CA ALA A 282 -35.21 -12.31 -29.98
C ALA A 282 -35.73 -12.37 -31.43
N GLY A 283 -34.84 -12.31 -32.43
CA GLY A 283 -35.19 -12.46 -33.84
C GLY A 283 -35.79 -13.83 -34.15
N ASP A 284 -35.20 -14.90 -33.62
CA ASP A 284 -35.73 -16.27 -33.77
C ASP A 284 -37.10 -16.43 -33.12
N LEU A 285 -37.29 -15.83 -31.93
CA LEU A 285 -38.57 -15.85 -31.24
C LEU A 285 -39.65 -15.10 -32.03
N VAL A 286 -39.32 -13.95 -32.63
CA VAL A 286 -40.25 -13.20 -33.49
C VAL A 286 -40.63 -14.01 -34.74
N LYS A 287 -39.67 -14.68 -35.39
CA LYS A 287 -39.94 -15.57 -36.54
C LYS A 287 -40.85 -16.72 -36.13
N ALA A 288 -40.52 -17.43 -35.05
CA ALA A 288 -41.33 -18.52 -34.54
C ALA A 288 -42.77 -18.07 -34.19
N TYR A 289 -42.91 -16.87 -33.63
CA TYR A 289 -44.23 -16.28 -33.34
C TYR A 289 -45.01 -15.90 -34.61
N SER A 290 -44.33 -15.35 -35.62
CA SER A 290 -44.87 -15.10 -36.96
C SER A 290 -45.41 -16.39 -37.59
N ASP A 291 -44.61 -17.46 -37.58
CA ASP A 291 -44.97 -18.75 -38.16
C ASP A 291 -46.14 -19.38 -37.41
N LEU A 292 -46.13 -19.35 -36.07
CA LEU A 292 -47.26 -19.78 -35.25
C LEU A 292 -48.54 -19.01 -35.61
N TYR A 293 -48.44 -17.69 -35.79
CA TYR A 293 -49.59 -16.86 -36.12
C TYR A 293 -50.12 -17.17 -37.53
N ALA A 294 -49.25 -17.40 -38.51
CA ALA A 294 -49.62 -17.83 -39.85
C ALA A 294 -50.34 -19.19 -39.82
N SER A 295 -49.75 -20.20 -39.15
CA SER A 295 -50.38 -21.52 -39.00
C SER A 295 -51.70 -21.45 -38.24
N LYS A 296 -51.83 -20.58 -37.23
CA LYS A 296 -53.09 -20.38 -36.51
C LYS A 296 -54.16 -19.76 -37.41
N LYS A 297 -53.80 -18.78 -38.24
CA LYS A 297 -54.72 -18.19 -39.21
C LYS A 297 -55.18 -19.21 -40.26
N GLU A 298 -54.27 -20.06 -40.75
CA GLU A 298 -54.62 -21.16 -41.65
C GLU A 298 -55.56 -22.15 -40.98
N TYR A 299 -55.28 -22.54 -39.73
CA TYR A 299 -56.15 -23.39 -38.92
C TYR A 299 -57.55 -22.79 -38.75
N ASP A 300 -57.65 -21.50 -38.43
CA ASP A 300 -58.93 -20.80 -38.26
C ASP A 300 -59.72 -20.74 -39.59
N ASN A 301 -59.04 -20.54 -40.72
CA ASN A 301 -59.68 -20.56 -42.04
C ASN A 301 -60.17 -21.96 -42.41
N LEU A 302 -59.34 -23.00 -42.24
CA LEU A 302 -59.72 -24.39 -42.45
C LEU A 302 -60.90 -24.80 -41.56
N THR A 303 -60.93 -24.33 -40.32
CA THR A 303 -62.05 -24.58 -39.38
C THR A 303 -63.34 -23.96 -39.90
N LYS A 304 -63.30 -22.71 -40.39
CA LYS A 304 -64.46 -22.05 -41.02
C LYS A 304 -64.90 -22.78 -42.28
N ASP A 305 -63.96 -23.24 -43.11
CA ASP A 305 -64.29 -24.00 -44.31
C ASP A 305 -64.95 -25.33 -43.96
N ILE A 306 -64.48 -26.03 -42.93
CA ILE A 306 -65.13 -27.24 -42.40
C ILE A 306 -66.56 -26.94 -41.91
N GLU A 307 -66.78 -25.84 -41.19
CA GLU A 307 -68.13 -25.43 -40.76
C GLU A 307 -69.04 -25.11 -41.95
N ASN A 308 -68.52 -24.41 -42.96
CA ASN A 308 -69.25 -24.12 -44.19
C ASN A 308 -69.58 -25.39 -44.99
N TYR A 309 -68.64 -26.33 -45.10
CA TYR A 309 -68.91 -27.61 -45.75
C TYR A 309 -69.92 -28.43 -44.96
N ARG A 310 -69.86 -28.43 -43.62
CA ARG A 310 -70.86 -29.10 -42.77
C ARG A 310 -72.25 -28.51 -42.94
N SER A 311 -72.39 -27.19 -42.97
CA SER A 311 -73.69 -26.53 -43.21
C SER A 311 -74.21 -26.82 -44.61
N THR A 312 -73.32 -26.82 -45.62
CA THR A 312 -73.67 -27.17 -47.00
C THR A 312 -74.13 -28.63 -47.10
N ILE A 313 -73.44 -29.57 -46.45
CA ILE A 313 -73.85 -30.99 -46.40
C ILE A 313 -75.20 -31.12 -45.69
N ALA A 314 -75.45 -30.40 -44.60
CA ALA A 314 -76.73 -30.42 -43.90
C ALA A 314 -77.88 -29.88 -44.78
N ASN A 315 -77.64 -28.78 -45.50
CA ASN A 315 -78.61 -28.22 -46.44
C ASN A 315 -78.90 -29.18 -47.60
N LEU A 316 -77.86 -29.72 -48.23
CA LEU A 316 -78.01 -30.74 -49.28
C LEU A 316 -78.73 -31.99 -48.76
N GLY A 317 -78.49 -32.39 -47.50
CA GLY A 317 -79.22 -33.48 -46.85
C GLY A 317 -80.70 -33.18 -46.69
N ASN A 318 -81.06 -31.96 -46.27
CA ASN A 318 -82.46 -31.52 -46.19
C ASN A 318 -83.11 -31.43 -47.58
N ASP A 319 -82.37 -30.99 -48.58
CA ASP A 319 -82.83 -30.94 -49.97
C ASP A 319 -83.07 -32.34 -50.53
N ILE A 320 -82.22 -33.31 -50.21
CA ILE A 320 -82.44 -34.72 -50.58
C ILE A 320 -83.71 -35.25 -49.91
N ILE A 321 -83.91 -35.00 -48.62
CA ILE A 321 -85.12 -35.44 -47.90
C ILE A 321 -86.37 -34.82 -48.51
N SER A 322 -86.34 -33.52 -48.84
CA SER A 322 -87.49 -32.84 -49.44
C SER A 322 -87.80 -33.39 -50.84
N LEU A 323 -86.78 -33.58 -51.68
CA LEU A 323 -86.91 -34.18 -53.01
C LEU A 323 -87.36 -35.64 -52.95
N GLU A 324 -86.89 -36.43 -51.98
CA GLU A 324 -87.38 -37.80 -51.77
C GLU A 324 -88.86 -37.82 -51.36
N SER A 325 -89.27 -36.91 -50.46
CA SER A 325 -90.68 -36.78 -50.07
C SER A 325 -91.57 -36.32 -51.24
N GLU A 326 -91.08 -35.41 -52.08
CA GLU A 326 -91.76 -34.96 -53.29
C GLU A 326 -91.85 -36.09 -54.32
N ARG A 327 -90.78 -36.88 -54.49
CA ARG A 327 -90.78 -38.06 -55.36
C ARG A 327 -91.75 -39.13 -54.88
N GLU A 328 -91.83 -39.39 -53.57
CA GLU A 328 -92.83 -40.30 -53.01
C GLU A 328 -94.27 -39.79 -53.18
N ALA A 329 -94.51 -38.48 -53.00
CA ALA A 329 -95.82 -37.88 -53.21
C ALA A 329 -96.24 -37.96 -54.69
N LEU A 330 -95.31 -37.68 -55.62
CA LEU A 330 -95.54 -37.82 -57.06
C LEU A 330 -95.79 -39.28 -57.45
N LYS A 331 -95.04 -40.23 -56.88
CA LYS A 331 -95.24 -41.67 -57.13
C LYS A 331 -96.60 -42.16 -56.63
N LYS A 332 -97.04 -41.70 -55.44
CA LYS A 332 -98.41 -41.98 -54.95
C LYS A 332 -99.47 -41.34 -55.84
N LYS A 333 -99.23 -40.13 -56.37
CA LYS A 333 -100.13 -39.46 -57.32
C LYS A 333 -100.19 -40.19 -58.66
N GLU A 334 -99.08 -40.73 -59.13
CA GLU A 334 -99.00 -41.58 -60.32
C GLU A 334 -99.76 -42.90 -60.13
N GLU A 335 -99.60 -43.58 -58.98
CA GLU A 335 -100.35 -44.78 -58.64
C GLU A 335 -101.87 -44.51 -58.55
N GLN A 336 -102.27 -43.36 -57.98
CA GLN A 336 -103.68 -42.94 -57.93
C GLN A 336 -104.25 -42.66 -59.33
N LEU A 337 -103.52 -41.93 -60.19
CA LEU A 337 -103.95 -41.61 -61.56
C LEU A 337 -103.96 -42.84 -62.48
N SER A 338 -103.03 -43.78 -62.29
CA SER A 338 -102.96 -45.04 -63.05
C SER A 338 -104.10 -46.01 -62.71
N SER A 339 -104.64 -45.95 -61.48
CA SER A 339 -105.67 -46.89 -61.01
C SER A 339 -107.12 -46.48 -61.32
N GLY A 340 -107.41 -45.18 -61.45
CA GLY A 340 -108.79 -44.67 -61.56
C GLY A 340 -109.36 -44.65 -62.98
N ASP A 341 -108.70 -43.92 -63.89
CA ASP A 341 -109.33 -43.55 -65.17
C ASP A 341 -108.71 -44.23 -66.40
N ALA A 342 -107.40 -44.45 -66.43
CA ALA A 342 -106.73 -45.01 -67.62
C ALA A 342 -107.10 -46.49 -67.89
N LYS A 343 -107.28 -47.30 -66.84
CA LYS A 343 -107.65 -48.73 -66.99
C LYS A 343 -109.10 -48.96 -67.38
N ARG A 344 -110.02 -48.02 -67.07
CA ARG A 344 -111.45 -48.16 -67.37
C ARG A 344 -111.72 -47.85 -68.84
N THR A 345 -111.15 -46.76 -69.35
CA THR A 345 -111.24 -46.35 -70.75
C THR A 345 -110.54 -47.31 -71.71
N GLN A 346 -109.44 -47.95 -71.29
CA GLN A 346 -108.76 -48.96 -72.10
C GLN A 346 -109.57 -50.27 -72.21
N LYS A 347 -110.33 -50.63 -71.17
CA LYS A 347 -111.16 -51.84 -71.16
C LYS A 347 -112.41 -51.68 -72.02
N GLU A 348 -113.03 -50.50 -72.00
CA GLU A 348 -114.19 -50.17 -72.85
C GLU A 348 -113.82 -50.10 -74.34
N LEU A 349 -112.61 -49.61 -74.68
CA LEU A 349 -112.13 -49.56 -76.06
C LEU A 349 -111.86 -50.97 -76.65
N LEU A 350 -111.26 -51.86 -75.86
CA LEU A 350 -111.00 -53.25 -76.25
C LEU A 350 -112.31 -54.06 -76.46
N GLU A 351 -113.33 -53.82 -75.64
CA GLU A 351 -114.64 -54.48 -75.77
C GLU A 351 -115.45 -54.00 -76.99
N GLU A 352 -115.22 -52.78 -77.49
CA GLU A 352 -115.81 -52.27 -78.74
C GLU A 352 -115.04 -52.76 -79.99
N GLU A 353 -113.70 -52.83 -79.94
CA GLU A 353 -112.91 -53.38 -81.05
C GLU A 353 -113.21 -54.86 -81.33
N ASP A 354 -113.41 -55.67 -80.28
CA ASP A 354 -113.77 -57.09 -80.45
C ASP A 354 -115.20 -57.26 -80.99
N ARG A 355 -116.15 -56.41 -80.57
CA ARG A 355 -117.51 -56.38 -81.13
C ARG A 355 -117.51 -56.02 -82.62
N TYR A 356 -116.67 -55.06 -83.02
CA TYR A 356 -116.54 -54.65 -84.41
C TYR A 356 -115.92 -55.75 -85.30
N LYS A 357 -114.92 -56.49 -84.80
CA LYS A 357 -114.32 -57.63 -85.52
C LYS A 357 -115.29 -58.77 -85.74
N GLN A 358 -116.09 -59.14 -84.73
CA GLN A 358 -117.10 -60.20 -84.88
C GLN A 358 -118.17 -59.82 -85.92
N TYR A 359 -118.56 -58.55 -85.98
CA TYR A 359 -119.53 -58.07 -86.97
C TYR A 359 -118.99 -58.15 -88.42
N LEU A 360 -117.69 -57.88 -88.61
CA LEU A 360 -117.03 -57.98 -89.92
C LEU A 360 -116.91 -59.44 -90.40
N GLU A 361 -116.59 -60.38 -89.52
CA GLU A 361 -116.53 -61.82 -89.86
C GLU A 361 -117.90 -62.39 -90.20
N ASP A 362 -118.95 -61.99 -89.48
CA ASP A 362 -120.33 -62.41 -89.79
C ASP A 362 -120.84 -61.83 -91.12
N LYS A 363 -120.41 -60.61 -91.46
CA LYS A 363 -120.70 -60.01 -92.76
C LYS A 363 -120.03 -60.77 -93.90
N SER A 364 -118.75 -61.14 -93.76
CA SER A 364 -118.03 -61.86 -94.82
C SER A 364 -118.60 -63.26 -95.05
N LYS A 365 -118.98 -63.99 -93.98
CA LYS A 365 -119.62 -65.31 -94.08
C LYS A 365 -120.97 -65.26 -94.81
N LYS A 366 -121.78 -64.22 -94.54
CA LYS A 366 -123.07 -64.02 -95.23
C LYS A 366 -122.91 -63.65 -96.71
N GLU A 367 -121.88 -62.89 -97.07
CA GLU A 367 -121.58 -62.57 -98.48
C GLU A 367 -121.07 -63.79 -99.26
N GLU A 368 -120.31 -64.69 -98.60
CA GLU A 368 -119.81 -65.94 -99.19
C GLU A 368 -120.92 -67.00 -99.37
N GLU A 369 -121.88 -67.09 -98.43
CA GLU A 369 -123.06 -67.94 -98.57
C GLU A 369 -124.01 -67.46 -99.69
N LEU A 370 -124.11 -66.14 -99.91
CA LEU A 370 -124.93 -65.58 -100.98
C LEU A 370 -124.34 -65.88 -102.36
N ARG A 371 -123.01 -65.78 -102.52
CA ARG A 371 -122.28 -66.15 -103.74
C ARG A 371 -122.45 -67.63 -104.08
N ASN A 372 -122.30 -68.51 -103.10
CA ASN A 372 -122.46 -69.95 -103.29
C ASN A 372 -123.90 -70.37 -103.63
N LYS A 373 -124.91 -69.60 -103.22
CA LYS A 373 -126.31 -69.81 -103.62
C LYS A 373 -126.61 -69.29 -105.02
N GLN A 374 -125.99 -68.19 -105.46
CA GLN A 374 -126.10 -67.67 -106.83
C GLN A 374 -125.46 -68.61 -107.86
N ASP A 375 -124.28 -69.17 -107.57
CA ASP A 375 -123.60 -70.11 -108.50
C ASP A 375 -124.32 -71.47 -108.63
N LYS A 376 -125.00 -71.93 -107.58
CA LYS A 376 -125.86 -73.12 -107.64
C LYS A 376 -127.16 -72.88 -108.42
N TYR A 377 -127.70 -71.66 -108.43
CA TYR A 377 -128.90 -71.31 -109.19
C TYR A 377 -128.61 -71.24 -110.70
N TYR A 378 -127.51 -70.61 -111.11
CA TYR A 378 -127.11 -70.52 -112.54
C TYR A 378 -126.71 -71.87 -113.16
N GLY A 379 -126.23 -72.84 -112.36
CA GLY A 379 -125.92 -74.20 -112.83
C GLY A 379 -127.14 -75.12 -113.02
N LEU A 380 -128.26 -74.83 -112.34
CA LEU A 380 -129.50 -75.62 -112.40
C LEU A 380 -130.48 -75.13 -113.47
N GLU A 381 -130.42 -73.85 -113.87
CA GLU A 381 -131.46 -73.27 -114.74
C GLU A 381 -131.33 -73.59 -116.24
N ARG A 382 -130.18 -74.08 -116.75
CA ARG A 382 -130.08 -74.43 -118.20
C ARG A 382 -129.39 -75.74 -118.55
N LYS A 383 -129.32 -76.67 -117.59
CA LYS A 383 -129.47 -78.11 -117.89
C LYS A 383 -130.92 -78.49 -118.27
N ILE A 384 -131.87 -77.54 -118.25
CA ILE A 384 -133.32 -77.76 -118.43
C ILE A 384 -133.87 -77.27 -119.80
N LYS A 385 -133.05 -76.74 -120.72
CA LYS A 385 -133.55 -76.29 -122.05
C LYS A 385 -132.85 -76.90 -123.28
N ASN A 386 -132.40 -78.15 -123.16
CA ASN A 386 -132.15 -79.07 -124.28
C ASN A 386 -132.74 -80.45 -123.92
N ARG A 387 -134.07 -80.54 -123.95
CA ARG A 387 -134.84 -81.73 -124.30
C ARG A 387 -136.22 -81.32 -124.76
#